data_AF-A0A952FRU5-F1
#
_entry.id   AF-A0A952FRU5-F1
#
_cell.length_a   1.000
_cell.length_b   1.000
_cell.length_c   1.000
_cell.angle_alpha   90.00
_cell.angle_beta   90.00
_cell.angle_gamma   90.00
#
_symmetry.space_group_name_H-M   'P 1'
#
loop_
_entity.id
_entity.type
_entity.pdbx_description
1 polymer ?
#
loop_
_entity_poly.entity_id
_entity_poly.type
_entity_poly.pdbx_seq_one_letter_code
_entity_poly.pdbx_strand_id
1 'polypeptide(L)'
;AANKAFNANVQNSALSDDGATGQLTVVTDNNVQTMLFTAKATVKTYLIGLVGIQSIPLSATAKAGITMNSAEIAFVLDNTGSMAQNSKMTTLKTDLDSVLASLADASGSSGHTKVALIPFDTQVALSDVAGMSGYASNFTTVSQTYTCSGLSTGQCSAVTSNSSSLCSTLSSSYGSSVGTSCAANAVTYTKVSGGYYYVYTATWFSNPSYSSNCYYYCSNNYRYLTYYRVAAYSVGNSSASQSGSSSTQGYYSSSATALTPYSAGYSNYSQYSGTVTYAYPTAGGYSSGSTTVYKDNNTITANSDLLGVGTQNWTGCVIDRTQPYDVQSDAPSSSNTATQYPASKCATNSLLPIMDLTTDISAARTYAAKMTPAGNTNITIGVQWGMEVLSPTAPFSNGTAFTDTTVSKYMIVLTDGQNTQNRWTTTSATIDARTTLACTNAKALGITIFTVRLEDGNSTMLQNCASQTGYYYNLSNASQLSGALGNIIKSIKKIRLTQ
;
A
#
# COMPACT_ATOMS: atom_id res chain seq x y z
N ALA A 1 -42.19 -13.15 29.63
CA ALA A 1 -41.96 -12.94 31.08
C ALA A 1 -42.76 -11.75 31.64
N ALA A 2 -42.65 -10.54 31.07
CA ALA A 2 -43.37 -9.35 31.55
C ALA A 2 -44.90 -9.51 31.66
N ASN A 3 -45.57 -10.04 30.62
CA ASN A 3 -47.01 -10.37 30.69
C ASN A 3 -47.35 -11.35 31.82
N LYS A 4 -46.48 -12.33 32.08
CA LYS A 4 -46.68 -13.33 33.14
C LYS A 4 -46.52 -12.72 34.53
N ALA A 5 -45.55 -11.82 34.72
CA ALA A 5 -45.33 -11.09 35.96
C ALA A 5 -46.44 -10.07 36.25
N PHE A 6 -46.86 -9.31 35.24
CA PHE A 6 -47.97 -8.36 35.39
C PHE A 6 -49.30 -9.10 35.65
N ASN A 7 -49.58 -10.17 34.91
CA ASN A 7 -50.74 -11.02 35.21
C ASN A 7 -50.67 -11.60 36.62
N ALA A 8 -49.54 -12.12 37.09
CA ALA A 8 -49.42 -12.63 38.47
C ALA A 8 -49.78 -11.58 39.54
N ASN A 9 -49.54 -10.30 39.27
CA ASN A 9 -49.88 -9.20 40.20
C ASN A 9 -51.33 -8.73 40.07
N VAL A 10 -52.02 -9.04 38.97
CA VAL A 10 -53.40 -8.61 38.68
C VAL A 10 -54.42 -9.77 38.77
N GLN A 11 -53.95 -11.02 38.78
CA GLN A 11 -54.73 -12.27 38.85
C GLN A 11 -55.34 -12.54 40.23
N ASN A 12 -55.85 -11.51 40.91
CA ASN A 12 -56.89 -11.72 41.88
C ASN A 12 -58.23 -11.49 41.17
N SER A 13 -58.97 -12.56 40.90
CA SER A 13 -60.28 -12.54 40.23
C SER A 13 -61.36 -11.75 41.00
N ALA A 14 -61.07 -11.33 42.24
CA ALA A 14 -61.88 -10.39 43.00
C ALA A 14 -61.53 -8.92 42.73
N LEU A 15 -60.56 -8.59 41.86
CA LEU A 15 -60.08 -7.21 41.67
C LEU A 15 -60.03 -6.74 40.21
N SER A 16 -59.98 -7.60 39.19
CA SER A 16 -59.94 -7.16 37.77
C SER A 16 -61.14 -7.66 36.95
N ASP A 17 -61.59 -6.83 35.99
CA ASP A 17 -62.66 -7.17 35.03
C ASP A 17 -62.14 -7.87 33.78
N ASP A 18 -60.92 -7.55 33.36
CA ASP A 18 -60.30 -8.08 32.15
C ASP A 18 -58.92 -8.70 32.47
N GLY A 19 -58.53 -9.72 31.70
CA GLY A 19 -57.15 -10.22 31.70
C GLY A 19 -56.20 -9.12 31.20
N ALA A 20 -54.97 -9.06 31.72
CA ALA A 20 -54.07 -8.01 31.28
C ALA A 20 -53.70 -8.16 29.81
N THR A 21 -53.80 -7.05 29.07
CA THR A 21 -53.34 -6.96 27.69
C THR A 21 -51.96 -6.31 27.66
N GLY A 22 -51.03 -6.93 26.94
CA GLY A 22 -49.67 -6.44 26.81
C GLY A 22 -49.40 -5.97 25.38
N GLN A 23 -48.89 -4.76 25.22
CA GLN A 23 -48.43 -4.22 23.94
C GLN A 23 -46.92 -4.00 24.00
N LEU A 24 -46.19 -4.63 23.08
CA LEU A 24 -44.79 -4.31 22.83
C LEU A 24 -44.71 -3.24 21.74
N THR A 25 -44.06 -2.14 22.05
CA THR A 25 -43.72 -1.09 21.09
C THR A 25 -42.21 -0.99 21.01
N VAL A 26 -41.70 -1.05 19.79
CA VAL A 26 -40.27 -0.81 19.52
C VAL A 26 -40.15 0.60 18.97
N VAL A 27 -39.41 1.45 19.67
CA VAL A 27 -39.12 2.82 19.24
C VAL A 27 -37.63 2.88 18.94
N THR A 28 -37.28 3.24 17.71
CA THR A 28 -35.90 3.50 17.32
C THR A 28 -35.70 5.00 17.28
N ASP A 29 -34.77 5.51 18.09
CA ASP A 29 -34.35 6.90 18.04
C ASP A 29 -32.81 6.97 18.00
N ASN A 30 -32.28 7.62 16.97
CA ASN A 30 -30.87 7.55 16.57
C ASN A 30 -30.37 6.10 16.48
N ASN A 31 -29.52 5.68 17.43
CA ASN A 31 -28.90 4.35 17.52
C ASN A 31 -29.43 3.54 18.72
N VAL A 32 -30.49 4.00 19.40
CA VAL A 32 -31.07 3.31 20.55
C VAL A 32 -32.41 2.70 20.14
N GLN A 33 -32.44 1.37 20.10
CA GLN A 33 -33.69 0.63 20.00
C GLN A 33 -34.27 0.49 21.41
N THR A 34 -35.33 1.24 21.70
CA THR A 34 -36.05 1.17 22.97
C THR A 34 -37.24 0.22 22.81
N MET A 35 -37.23 -0.87 23.55
CA MET A 35 -38.39 -1.75 23.73
C MET A 35 -39.22 -1.26 24.91
N LEU A 36 -40.45 -0.82 24.63
CA LEU A 36 -41.45 -0.44 25.61
C LEU A 36 -42.50 -1.54 25.67
N PHE A 37 -42.63 -2.19 26.81
CA PHE A 37 -43.69 -3.16 27.05
C PHE A 37 -44.71 -2.56 28.00
N THR A 38 -45.90 -2.21 27.49
CA THR A 38 -46.98 -1.67 28.32
C THR A 38 -48.03 -2.73 28.56
N ALA A 39 -48.23 -3.08 29.83
CA ALA A 39 -49.32 -3.93 30.27
C ALA A 39 -50.46 -3.06 30.82
N LYS A 40 -51.70 -3.35 30.42
CA LYS A 40 -52.91 -2.64 30.85
C LYS A 40 -53.91 -3.64 31.46
N ALA A 41 -54.59 -3.23 32.51
CA ALA A 41 -55.71 -3.94 33.10
C ALA A 41 -56.74 -2.95 33.69
N THR A 42 -57.94 -3.44 33.95
CA THR A 42 -59.02 -2.65 34.56
C THR A 42 -59.35 -3.24 35.93
N VAL A 43 -59.29 -2.43 36.98
CA VAL A 43 -59.51 -2.85 38.37
C VAL A 43 -60.86 -2.33 38.86
N LYS A 44 -61.63 -3.19 39.53
CA LYS A 44 -62.93 -2.83 40.13
C LYS A 44 -62.75 -1.92 41.33
N THR A 45 -63.59 -0.88 41.40
CA THR A 45 -63.62 0.06 42.53
C THR A 45 -64.82 -0.22 43.42
N TYR A 46 -64.57 -0.80 44.60
CA TYR A 46 -65.65 -1.18 45.53
C TYR A 46 -66.25 -0.01 46.29
N LEU A 47 -65.43 0.94 46.77
CA LEU A 47 -65.90 2.10 47.53
C LEU A 47 -66.28 3.27 46.61
N ILE A 48 -65.45 3.55 45.59
CA ILE A 48 -65.67 4.64 44.63
C ILE A 48 -66.76 4.26 43.60
N GLY A 49 -67.01 2.95 43.41
CA GLY A 49 -68.15 2.44 42.64
C GLY A 49 -69.50 2.90 43.19
N LEU A 50 -69.60 3.11 44.50
CA LEU A 50 -70.83 3.58 45.15
C LEU A 50 -71.19 5.04 44.76
N VAL A 51 -70.24 5.80 44.22
CA VAL A 51 -70.41 7.18 43.72
C VAL A 51 -70.31 7.29 42.19
N GLY A 52 -70.38 6.16 41.47
CA GLY A 52 -70.54 6.11 40.01
C GLY A 52 -69.30 5.78 39.19
N ILE A 53 -68.12 5.61 39.78
CA ILE A 53 -66.91 5.18 39.07
C ILE A 53 -66.70 3.69 39.31
N GLN A 54 -67.09 2.84 38.35
CA GLN A 54 -67.13 1.38 38.54
C GLN A 54 -65.79 0.66 38.33
N SER A 55 -64.83 1.32 37.67
CA SER A 55 -63.49 0.76 37.48
C SER A 55 -62.43 1.84 37.24
N ILE A 56 -61.16 1.47 37.47
CA ILE A 56 -59.99 2.30 37.21
C ILE A 56 -59.02 1.55 36.28
N PRO A 57 -58.54 2.19 35.20
CA PRO A 57 -57.49 1.61 34.37
C PRO A 57 -56.14 1.64 35.10
N LEU A 58 -55.47 0.49 35.14
CA LEU A 58 -54.11 0.31 35.62
C LEU A 58 -53.19 0.07 34.42
N SER A 59 -52.05 0.76 34.37
CA SER A 59 -51.00 0.46 33.41
C SER A 59 -49.63 0.38 34.08
N ALA A 60 -48.77 -0.50 33.56
CA ALA A 60 -47.36 -0.53 33.89
C ALA A 60 -46.54 -0.68 32.61
N THR A 61 -45.48 0.11 32.48
CA THR A 61 -44.58 0.08 31.33
C THR A 61 -43.19 -0.35 31.77
N ALA A 62 -42.68 -1.44 31.19
CA ALA A 62 -41.27 -1.82 31.29
C ALA A 62 -40.52 -1.28 30.07
N LYS A 63 -39.35 -0.68 30.31
CA LYS A 63 -38.46 -0.15 29.27
C LYS A 63 -37.17 -0.95 29.26
N ALA A 64 -36.67 -1.28 28.07
CA ALA A 64 -35.33 -1.80 27.87
C ALA A 64 -34.73 -1.12 26.64
N GLY A 65 -33.52 -0.56 26.75
CA GLY A 65 -32.81 0.04 25.62
C GLY A 65 -31.67 -0.85 25.14
N ILE A 66 -31.53 -0.96 23.83
CA ILE A 66 -30.37 -1.51 23.14
C ILE A 66 -29.75 -0.36 22.36
N THR A 67 -28.55 0.08 22.73
CA THR A 67 -27.77 0.95 21.84
C THR A 67 -27.06 0.07 20.80
N MET A 68 -27.47 0.19 19.54
CA MET A 68 -26.75 -0.38 18.40
C MET A 68 -25.58 0.55 18.08
N ASN A 69 -24.43 0.31 18.70
CA ASN A 69 -23.23 1.07 18.37
C ASN A 69 -22.81 0.77 16.93
N SER A 70 -22.68 1.80 16.10
CA SER A 70 -22.00 1.68 14.82
C SER A 70 -20.55 1.24 15.07
N ALA A 71 -20.04 0.33 14.24
CA ALA A 71 -18.69 -0.19 14.38
C ALA A 71 -17.92 -0.07 13.07
N GLU A 72 -16.64 0.27 13.17
CA GLU A 72 -15.69 0.22 12.05
C GLU A 72 -14.62 -0.81 12.40
N ILE A 73 -14.52 -1.87 11.60
CA ILE A 73 -13.65 -3.03 11.86
C ILE A 73 -12.61 -3.13 10.75
N ALA A 74 -11.34 -2.91 11.09
CA ALA A 74 -10.21 -3.14 10.20
C ALA A 74 -9.63 -4.54 10.43
N PHE A 75 -9.71 -5.40 9.42
CA PHE A 75 -9.03 -6.69 9.40
C PHE A 75 -7.64 -6.50 8.81
N VAL A 76 -6.61 -6.51 9.67
CA VAL A 76 -5.20 -6.46 9.29
C VAL A 76 -4.74 -7.90 9.09
N LEU A 77 -4.58 -8.30 7.83
CA LEU A 77 -4.48 -9.69 7.42
C LEU A 77 -3.10 -9.97 6.84
N ASP A 78 -2.36 -10.82 7.53
CA ASP A 78 -1.09 -11.33 7.06
C ASP A 78 -1.31 -12.12 5.76
N ASN A 79 -0.72 -11.61 4.68
CA ASN A 79 -0.76 -12.22 3.35
C ASN A 79 0.65 -12.69 2.95
N THR A 80 1.50 -13.02 3.92
CA THR A 80 2.91 -13.35 3.69
C THR A 80 3.11 -14.81 3.32
N GLY A 81 4.31 -15.16 2.84
CA GLY A 81 4.61 -16.52 2.35
C GLY A 81 4.41 -17.63 3.38
N SER A 82 4.52 -17.35 4.69
CA SER A 82 4.24 -18.34 5.75
C SER A 82 2.79 -18.82 5.74
N MET A 83 1.85 -17.94 5.36
CA MET A 83 0.42 -18.26 5.26
C MET A 83 0.09 -19.26 4.14
N ALA A 84 1.04 -19.56 3.25
CA ALA A 84 0.89 -20.62 2.25
C ALA A 84 0.97 -22.03 2.84
N GLN A 85 1.52 -22.16 4.05
CA GLN A 85 1.77 -23.44 4.71
C GLN A 85 0.55 -23.90 5.52
N ASN A 86 0.46 -25.20 5.83
CA ASN A 86 -0.53 -25.80 6.74
C ASN A 86 -1.99 -25.38 6.49
N SER A 87 -2.34 -25.08 5.23
CA SER A 87 -3.66 -24.58 4.82
C SER A 87 -4.09 -23.27 5.51
N LYS A 88 -3.17 -22.52 6.13
CA LYS A 88 -3.47 -21.32 6.93
C LYS A 88 -4.27 -20.27 6.16
N MET A 89 -3.82 -19.88 4.96
CA MET A 89 -4.55 -18.94 4.11
C MET A 89 -5.91 -19.49 3.66
N THR A 90 -6.00 -20.78 3.34
CA THR A 90 -7.27 -21.42 2.96
C THR A 90 -8.27 -21.32 4.12
N THR A 91 -7.85 -21.68 5.33
CA THR A 91 -8.68 -21.60 6.52
C THR A 91 -9.01 -20.15 6.89
N LEU A 92 -8.06 -19.23 6.79
CA LEU A 92 -8.31 -17.80 6.98
C LEU A 92 -9.43 -17.29 6.07
N LYS A 93 -9.39 -17.62 4.78
CA LYS A 93 -10.44 -17.22 3.83
C LYS A 93 -11.80 -17.77 4.22
N THR A 94 -11.88 -19.06 4.54
CA THR A 94 -13.13 -19.72 4.93
C THR A 94 -13.71 -19.16 6.23
N ASP A 95 -12.85 -18.89 7.22
CA ASP A 95 -13.28 -18.38 8.51
C ASP A 95 -13.66 -16.90 8.45
N LEU A 96 -12.90 -16.10 7.69
CA LEU A 96 -13.22 -14.71 7.41
C LEU A 96 -14.54 -14.61 6.63
N ASP A 97 -14.79 -15.50 5.67
CA ASP A 97 -16.06 -15.60 4.95
C ASP A 97 -17.24 -15.84 5.92
N SER A 98 -17.10 -16.81 6.82
CA SER A 98 -18.12 -17.15 7.82
C SER A 98 -18.38 -16.01 8.81
N VAL A 99 -17.31 -15.35 9.26
CA VAL A 99 -17.34 -14.21 10.17
C VAL A 99 -18.02 -13.02 9.54
N LEU A 100 -17.60 -12.65 8.32
CA LEU A 100 -18.23 -11.58 7.57
C LEU A 100 -19.69 -11.92 7.29
N ALA A 101 -20.02 -13.14 6.87
CA ALA A 101 -21.41 -13.56 6.68
C ALA A 101 -22.27 -13.37 7.96
N SER A 102 -21.69 -13.56 9.15
CA SER A 102 -22.40 -13.29 10.40
C SER A 102 -22.72 -11.80 10.60
N LEU A 103 -21.94 -10.88 10.02
CA LEU A 103 -22.17 -9.43 10.06
C LEU A 103 -23.20 -8.96 9.02
N ALA A 104 -23.53 -9.81 8.04
CA ALA A 104 -24.46 -9.48 6.97
C ALA A 104 -25.93 -9.65 7.41
N ASP A 105 -26.78 -8.75 6.92
CA ASP A 105 -28.23 -8.82 6.92
C ASP A 105 -28.74 -9.58 5.68
N ALA A 106 -30.06 -9.65 5.51
CA ALA A 106 -30.68 -10.35 4.38
C ALA A 106 -30.30 -9.77 3.00
N SER A 107 -29.84 -8.52 2.93
CA SER A 107 -29.37 -7.85 1.71
C SER A 107 -27.87 -8.03 1.46
N GLY A 108 -27.15 -8.70 2.37
CA GLY A 108 -25.71 -8.84 2.27
C GLY A 108 -24.92 -7.61 2.74
N SER A 109 -25.59 -6.65 3.40
CA SER A 109 -25.01 -5.46 4.02
C SER A 109 -25.05 -5.56 5.54
N SER A 110 -24.46 -4.64 6.30
CA SER A 110 -24.52 -4.67 7.78
C SER A 110 -25.39 -3.58 8.41
N GLY A 111 -25.87 -2.60 7.63
CA GLY A 111 -26.62 -1.40 8.05
C GLY A 111 -25.85 -0.41 8.94
N HIS A 112 -24.99 -0.89 9.84
CA HIS A 112 -24.35 -0.13 10.92
C HIS A 112 -22.88 -0.50 11.17
N THR A 113 -22.34 -1.53 10.49
CA THR A 113 -20.94 -1.99 10.70
C THR A 113 -20.12 -1.91 9.41
N LYS A 114 -19.15 -1.00 9.36
CA LYS A 114 -18.22 -1.00 8.22
C LYS A 114 -17.09 -1.98 8.48
N VAL A 115 -16.67 -2.68 7.43
CA VAL A 115 -15.50 -3.57 7.46
C VAL A 115 -14.49 -3.13 6.40
N ALA A 116 -13.22 -3.22 6.74
CA ALA A 116 -12.12 -3.02 5.82
C ALA A 116 -11.19 -4.23 5.85
N LEU A 117 -10.57 -4.54 4.72
CA LEU A 117 -9.58 -5.60 4.60
C LEU A 117 -8.25 -4.98 4.22
N ILE A 118 -7.22 -5.25 5.04
CA ILE A 118 -5.87 -4.73 4.88
C ILE A 118 -4.91 -5.93 4.74
N PRO A 119 -4.83 -6.54 3.54
CA PRO A 119 -3.80 -7.52 3.24
C PRO A 119 -2.42 -6.84 3.27
N PHE A 120 -1.46 -7.42 3.98
CA PHE A 120 -0.10 -6.88 4.04
C PHE A 120 0.96 -7.97 3.82
N ASP A 121 2.10 -7.55 3.28
CA ASP A 121 3.36 -8.28 3.35
C ASP A 121 4.46 -7.38 3.96
N THR A 122 5.60 -7.19 3.30
CA THR A 122 6.49 -6.04 3.53
C THR A 122 5.89 -4.69 3.11
N GLN A 123 4.79 -4.74 2.36
CA GLN A 123 4.12 -3.65 1.68
C GLN A 123 2.61 -3.74 1.90
N VAL A 124 1.91 -2.68 1.50
CA VAL A 124 0.48 -2.75 1.20
C VAL A 124 0.25 -2.29 -0.24
N ALA A 125 -0.77 -2.82 -0.89
CA ALA A 125 -1.17 -2.40 -2.21
C ALA A 125 -2.37 -1.46 -2.14
N LEU A 126 -2.43 -0.49 -3.05
CA LEU A 126 -3.48 0.53 -3.14
C LEU A 126 -4.03 0.49 -4.58
N SER A 127 -5.34 0.33 -4.74
CA SER A 127 -6.03 0.40 -6.03
C SER A 127 -7.14 1.43 -5.99
N ASP A 128 -7.31 2.18 -7.07
CA ASP A 128 -8.45 3.07 -7.30
C ASP A 128 -8.69 4.17 -6.24
N VAL A 129 -7.68 4.50 -5.44
CA VAL A 129 -7.80 5.62 -4.50
C VAL A 129 -7.55 6.94 -5.22
N ALA A 130 -8.61 7.74 -5.37
CA ALA A 130 -8.58 9.01 -6.08
C ALA A 130 -7.47 9.93 -5.54
N GLY A 131 -6.57 10.40 -6.42
CA GLY A 131 -5.54 11.37 -6.06
C GLY A 131 -4.30 10.80 -5.36
N MET A 132 -4.06 9.49 -5.38
CA MET A 132 -2.84 8.86 -4.81
C MET A 132 -1.53 9.49 -5.29
N SER A 133 -1.47 10.02 -6.51
CA SER A 133 -0.29 10.74 -7.03
C SER A 133 0.10 11.96 -6.18
N GLY A 134 -0.83 12.53 -5.40
CA GLY A 134 -0.58 13.61 -4.44
C GLY A 134 -0.17 13.16 -3.04
N TYR A 135 -0.36 11.88 -2.70
CA TYR A 135 -0.08 11.31 -1.37
C TYR A 135 1.13 10.37 -1.36
N ALA A 136 1.51 9.86 -2.53
CA ALA A 136 2.76 9.16 -2.76
C ALA A 136 3.78 10.12 -3.39
N SER A 137 4.80 10.58 -2.65
CA SER A 137 5.85 11.48 -3.20
C SER A 137 7.16 10.80 -3.52
N ASN A 138 7.45 9.62 -2.97
CA ASN A 138 8.79 9.06 -3.11
C ASN A 138 8.91 8.14 -4.32
N PHE A 139 8.57 8.68 -5.49
CA PHE A 139 8.99 8.11 -6.76
C PHE A 139 10.48 8.40 -6.90
N THR A 140 11.34 7.48 -6.45
CA THR A 140 12.78 7.61 -6.64
C THR A 140 13.07 7.50 -8.13
N THR A 141 13.21 8.64 -8.80
CA THR A 141 13.87 8.70 -10.10
C THR A 141 15.33 8.34 -9.86
N VAL A 142 15.76 7.24 -10.49
CA VAL A 142 17.16 6.81 -10.40
C VAL A 142 18.02 7.86 -11.09
N SER A 143 18.78 8.63 -10.31
CA SER A 143 19.86 9.47 -10.82
C SER A 143 21.10 8.61 -11.04
N GLN A 144 21.31 8.17 -12.28
CA GLN A 144 22.47 7.36 -12.66
C GLN A 144 23.75 8.21 -12.53
N THR A 145 24.64 7.84 -11.61
CA THR A 145 26.00 8.42 -11.58
C THR A 145 26.97 7.47 -12.26
N TYR A 146 27.54 7.87 -13.39
CA TYR A 146 28.57 7.10 -14.09
C TYR A 146 29.94 7.37 -13.47
N THR A 147 30.63 6.34 -13.01
CA THR A 147 32.02 6.42 -12.59
C THR A 147 32.92 5.77 -13.63
N CYS A 148 34.08 6.37 -13.87
CA CYS A 148 35.01 5.90 -14.86
C CYS A 148 35.94 4.81 -14.33
N SER A 149 35.46 3.57 -14.25
CA SER A 149 36.27 2.46 -13.74
C SER A 149 37.34 2.04 -14.74
N GLY A 150 38.59 1.87 -14.27
CA GLY A 150 39.72 1.44 -15.11
C GLY A 150 40.37 2.54 -15.97
N LEU A 151 39.94 3.80 -15.86
CA LEU A 151 40.57 4.95 -16.51
C LEU A 151 41.23 5.88 -15.49
N SER A 152 42.34 6.52 -15.87
CA SER A 152 42.89 7.66 -15.11
C SER A 152 41.95 8.87 -15.16
N THR A 153 42.10 9.80 -14.21
CA THR A 153 41.33 11.06 -14.16
C THR A 153 41.36 11.83 -15.49
N GLY A 154 42.52 11.86 -16.16
CA GLY A 154 42.68 12.50 -17.46
C GLY A 154 41.93 11.78 -18.58
N GLN A 155 41.98 10.45 -18.62
CA GLN A 155 41.24 9.64 -19.60
C GLN A 155 39.72 9.71 -19.39
N CYS A 156 39.27 9.69 -18.13
CA CYS A 156 37.87 9.88 -17.79
C CYS A 156 37.36 11.27 -18.23
N SER A 157 38.16 12.31 -17.97
CA SER A 157 37.85 13.67 -18.42
C SER A 157 37.79 13.77 -19.95
N ALA A 158 38.67 13.06 -20.67
CA ALA A 158 38.65 12.97 -22.13
C ALA A 158 37.38 12.29 -22.66
N VAL A 159 36.95 11.19 -22.04
CA VAL A 159 35.70 10.48 -22.40
C VAL A 159 34.49 11.38 -22.19
N THR A 160 34.34 11.99 -21.00
CA THR A 160 33.20 12.84 -20.68
C THR A 160 33.17 14.10 -21.54
N SER A 161 34.31 14.76 -21.72
CA SER A 161 34.39 15.99 -22.52
C SER A 161 34.12 15.76 -24.00
N ASN A 162 34.53 14.62 -24.57
CA ASN A 162 34.25 14.29 -25.98
C ASN A 162 32.75 14.11 -26.23
N SER A 163 32.07 13.39 -25.35
CA SER A 163 30.63 13.17 -25.44
C SER A 163 29.82 14.45 -25.19
N SER A 164 30.17 15.21 -24.15
CA SER A 164 29.48 16.47 -23.84
C SER A 164 29.65 17.50 -24.96
N SER A 165 30.84 17.58 -25.57
CA SER A 165 31.12 18.48 -26.68
C SER A 165 30.30 18.13 -27.92
N LEU A 166 30.20 16.84 -28.27
CA LEU A 166 29.36 16.39 -29.38
C LEU A 166 27.89 16.79 -29.15
N CYS A 167 27.36 16.49 -27.96
CA CYS A 167 25.96 16.77 -27.66
C CYS A 167 25.65 18.26 -27.49
N SER A 168 26.59 19.06 -26.97
CA SER A 168 26.42 20.52 -26.94
C SER A 168 26.41 21.11 -28.34
N THR A 169 27.29 20.64 -29.23
CA THR A 169 27.29 21.08 -30.64
C THR A 169 25.96 20.73 -31.31
N LEU A 170 25.46 19.49 -31.12
CA LEU A 170 24.17 19.09 -31.67
C LEU A 170 23.00 19.86 -31.05
N SER A 171 23.05 20.16 -29.75
CA SER A 171 22.06 21.00 -29.08
C SER A 171 22.02 22.42 -29.66
N SER A 172 23.19 23.01 -29.92
CA SER A 172 23.30 24.34 -30.52
C SER A 172 22.87 24.36 -31.98
N SER A 173 23.12 23.28 -32.73
CA SER A 173 22.79 23.19 -34.16
C SER A 173 21.35 22.78 -34.44
N TYR A 174 20.71 21.99 -33.57
CA TYR A 174 19.41 21.36 -33.85
C TYR A 174 18.39 21.46 -32.70
N GLY A 175 18.70 22.20 -31.64
CA GLY A 175 17.80 22.43 -30.51
C GLY A 175 18.02 21.51 -29.32
N SER A 176 17.51 21.92 -28.17
CA SER A 176 17.72 21.26 -26.88
C SER A 176 17.20 19.82 -26.84
N SER A 177 16.10 19.51 -27.52
CA SER A 177 15.55 18.15 -27.63
C SER A 177 16.52 17.17 -28.32
N VAL A 178 17.25 17.65 -29.33
CA VAL A 178 18.30 16.89 -30.02
C VAL A 178 19.53 16.74 -29.15
N GLY A 179 19.92 17.78 -28.41
CA GLY A 179 20.97 17.70 -27.40
C GLY A 179 20.70 16.63 -26.34
N THR A 180 19.47 16.59 -25.82
CA THR A 180 19.00 15.59 -24.86
C THR A 180 18.97 14.18 -25.48
N SER A 181 18.49 14.05 -26.72
CA SER A 181 18.55 12.78 -27.46
C SER A 181 19.99 12.30 -27.70
N CYS A 182 20.92 13.21 -27.98
CA CYS A 182 22.34 12.88 -28.10
C CYS A 182 22.88 12.34 -26.78
N ALA A 183 22.63 13.04 -25.67
CA ALA A 183 23.13 12.63 -24.36
C ALA A 183 22.61 11.24 -23.96
N ALA A 184 21.39 10.90 -24.37
CA ALA A 184 20.80 9.58 -24.15
C ALA A 184 21.42 8.48 -25.03
N ASN A 185 21.67 8.77 -26.32
CA ASN A 185 22.06 7.76 -27.33
C ASN A 185 23.58 7.71 -27.62
N ALA A 186 24.40 8.60 -27.06
CA ALA A 186 25.81 8.66 -27.36
C ALA A 186 26.58 7.43 -26.85
N VAL A 187 27.44 6.88 -27.72
CA VAL A 187 28.26 5.68 -27.51
C VAL A 187 29.71 6.06 -27.64
N THR A 188 30.55 5.68 -26.67
CA THR A 188 31.96 6.03 -26.68
C THR A 188 32.87 4.81 -26.76
N TYR A 189 33.84 4.90 -27.65
CA TYR A 189 34.85 3.91 -27.95
C TYR A 189 36.23 4.52 -27.70
N THR A 190 37.16 3.72 -27.23
CA THR A 190 38.48 4.19 -26.82
C THR A 190 39.58 3.30 -27.39
N LYS A 191 40.75 3.87 -27.65
CA LYS A 191 41.93 3.16 -28.16
C LYS A 191 43.20 3.83 -27.64
N VAL A 192 44.20 3.03 -27.26
CA VAL A 192 45.55 3.53 -26.99
C VAL A 192 46.45 3.14 -28.16
N SER A 193 47.14 4.11 -28.76
CA SER A 193 48.08 3.85 -29.86
C SER A 193 49.10 4.97 -29.97
N GLY A 194 50.39 4.63 -30.13
CA GLY A 194 51.44 5.60 -30.41
C GLY A 194 51.62 6.70 -29.35
N GLY A 195 51.34 6.42 -28.07
CA GLY A 195 51.42 7.43 -26.99
C GLY A 195 50.19 8.34 -26.86
N TYR A 196 49.12 8.06 -27.62
CA TYR A 196 47.86 8.80 -27.59
C TYR A 196 46.70 7.93 -27.12
N TYR A 197 45.76 8.56 -26.42
CA TYR A 197 44.45 8.04 -26.03
C TYR A 197 43.39 8.64 -26.96
N TYR A 198 42.77 7.80 -27.77
CA TYR A 198 41.74 8.20 -28.71
C TYR A 198 40.38 7.95 -28.09
N VAL A 199 39.49 8.94 -28.23
CA VAL A 199 38.08 8.84 -27.86
C VAL A 199 37.24 9.09 -29.09
N TYR A 200 36.41 8.12 -29.42
CA TYR A 200 35.43 8.20 -30.50
C TYR A 200 34.04 8.15 -29.87
N THR A 201 33.22 9.16 -30.08
CA THR A 201 31.83 9.17 -29.63
C THR A 201 30.91 9.29 -30.83
N ALA A 202 29.90 8.41 -30.94
CA ALA A 202 28.87 8.48 -31.96
C ALA A 202 27.48 8.52 -31.33
N THR A 203 26.51 9.14 -32.00
CA THR A 203 25.11 9.21 -31.56
C THR A 203 24.18 9.15 -32.76
N TRP A 204 22.93 8.77 -32.51
CA TRP A 204 21.83 8.90 -33.47
C TRP A 204 20.65 9.64 -32.84
N PHE A 205 19.89 10.37 -33.65
CA PHE A 205 18.63 10.99 -33.24
C PHE A 205 17.70 11.19 -34.45
N SER A 206 16.40 11.29 -34.19
CA SER A 206 15.41 11.68 -35.19
C SER A 206 15.37 13.20 -35.33
N ASN A 207 15.61 13.73 -36.54
CA ASN A 207 15.55 15.17 -36.80
C ASN A 207 14.21 15.57 -37.45
N PRO A 208 13.35 16.35 -36.77
CA PRO A 208 12.06 16.78 -37.33
C PRO A 208 12.16 17.87 -38.41
N SER A 209 13.31 18.53 -38.59
CA SER A 209 13.48 19.70 -39.48
C SER A 209 13.75 19.37 -40.96
N TYR A 210 13.89 18.10 -41.36
CA TYR A 210 14.03 17.72 -42.76
C TYR A 210 12.65 17.57 -43.42
N SER A 211 12.09 18.70 -43.89
CA SER A 211 10.90 18.71 -44.73
C SER A 211 11.25 18.37 -46.19
N SER A 212 10.64 17.29 -46.67
CA SER A 212 10.14 17.09 -48.04
C SER A 212 11.07 16.67 -49.19
N ASN A 213 12.34 17.04 -49.30
CA ASN A 213 13.13 16.70 -50.51
C ASN A 213 14.37 15.84 -50.22
N CYS A 214 14.20 14.51 -50.27
CA CYS A 214 15.29 13.54 -50.21
C CYS A 214 15.38 12.81 -51.56
N TYR A 215 16.23 13.30 -52.44
CA TYR A 215 16.64 12.60 -53.66
C TYR A 215 17.55 11.43 -53.25
N TYR A 216 16.99 10.24 -53.00
CA TYR A 216 17.28 9.06 -53.83
C TYR A 216 16.71 7.74 -53.31
N TYR A 217 16.53 7.49 -52.01
CA TYR A 217 15.93 6.21 -51.55
C TYR A 217 15.25 6.34 -50.17
N CYS A 218 13.92 6.23 -50.14
CA CYS A 218 13.14 6.13 -48.90
C CYS A 218 12.27 4.87 -48.96
N SER A 219 12.63 3.83 -48.22
CA SER A 219 11.68 2.84 -47.73
C SER A 219 11.77 2.79 -46.21
N ASN A 220 10.62 2.88 -45.54
CA ASN A 220 10.39 2.76 -44.09
C ASN A 220 10.52 4.01 -43.19
N ASN A 221 10.24 5.23 -43.67
CA ASN A 221 9.80 6.43 -42.89
C ASN A 221 10.53 6.82 -41.57
N TYR A 222 11.67 6.24 -41.20
CA TYR A 222 12.47 6.65 -40.05
C TYR A 222 13.81 7.22 -40.52
N ARG A 223 14.01 8.54 -40.33
CA ARG A 223 15.26 9.24 -40.65
C ARG A 223 16.08 9.42 -39.37
N TYR A 224 17.08 8.57 -39.18
CA TYR A 224 18.09 8.72 -38.12
C TYR A 224 19.35 9.33 -38.71
N LEU A 225 19.81 10.44 -38.15
CA LEU A 225 21.12 11.01 -38.48
C LEU A 225 22.15 10.46 -37.52
N THR A 226 23.26 9.93 -38.04
CA THR A 226 24.40 9.52 -37.23
C THR A 226 25.43 10.64 -37.19
N TYR A 227 25.83 11.07 -36.00
CA TYR A 227 26.92 12.03 -35.80
C TYR A 227 28.01 11.40 -34.97
N TYR A 228 29.26 11.75 -35.26
CA TYR A 228 30.39 11.28 -34.49
C TYR A 228 31.41 12.40 -34.23
N ARG A 229 32.19 12.23 -33.15
CA ARG A 229 33.32 13.07 -32.78
C ARG A 229 34.49 12.18 -32.40
N VAL A 230 35.62 12.38 -33.06
CA VAL A 230 36.89 11.73 -32.71
C VAL A 230 37.82 12.79 -32.13
N ALA A 231 38.46 12.47 -31.01
CA ALA A 231 39.46 13.31 -30.40
C ALA A 231 40.65 12.46 -29.94
N ALA A 232 41.87 12.97 -30.18
CA ALA A 232 43.11 12.39 -29.71
C ALA A 232 43.67 13.21 -28.54
N TYR A 233 44.13 12.52 -27.50
CA TYR A 233 44.66 13.12 -26.29
C TYR A 233 46.04 12.52 -25.98
N SER A 234 47.02 13.37 -25.66
CA SER A 234 48.37 12.91 -25.27
C SER A 234 48.34 12.11 -23.96
N VAL A 235 49.08 11.00 -23.89
CA VAL A 235 49.20 10.19 -22.65
C VAL A 235 50.50 10.54 -21.91
N GLY A 236 50.36 11.22 -20.77
CA GLY A 236 51.39 11.55 -19.78
C GLY A 236 50.72 11.87 -18.43
N ASN A 237 51.48 11.98 -17.33
CA ASN A 237 50.92 12.13 -15.97
C ASN A 237 49.87 13.27 -15.89
N SER A 238 48.60 12.86 -15.96
CA SER A 238 47.40 13.55 -15.48
C SER A 238 46.72 14.64 -16.32
N SER A 239 47.13 14.95 -17.54
CA SER A 239 46.39 15.93 -18.37
C SER A 239 46.32 15.56 -19.85
N ALA A 240 45.09 15.26 -20.29
CA ALA A 240 44.72 15.04 -21.68
C ALA A 240 44.67 16.41 -22.40
N SER A 241 45.75 16.80 -23.07
CA SER A 241 45.77 17.99 -23.93
C SER A 241 45.29 17.63 -25.34
N GLN A 242 44.28 18.34 -25.85
CA GLN A 242 43.73 18.10 -27.19
C GLN A 242 44.75 18.56 -28.24
N SER A 243 45.35 17.61 -28.95
CA SER A 243 46.27 17.88 -30.05
C SER A 243 45.69 17.28 -31.33
N GLY A 244 44.98 18.09 -32.13
CA GLY A 244 44.64 17.75 -33.53
C GLY A 244 43.17 17.44 -33.86
N SER A 245 42.68 18.20 -34.85
CA SER A 245 41.58 18.04 -35.83
C SER A 245 40.27 17.32 -35.48
N SER A 246 39.16 18.07 -35.54
CA SER A 246 37.83 17.54 -35.83
C SER A 246 37.75 17.11 -37.30
N SER A 247 37.91 15.81 -37.61
CA SER A 247 37.66 15.32 -38.96
C SER A 247 36.16 15.04 -39.17
N THR A 248 35.53 15.95 -39.93
CA THR A 248 34.42 15.73 -40.88
C THR A 248 33.06 15.24 -40.35
N GLN A 249 32.06 16.13 -40.35
CA GLN A 249 30.64 15.79 -40.45
C GLN A 249 30.42 14.84 -41.64
N GLY A 250 30.11 13.58 -41.38
CA GLY A 250 29.70 12.62 -42.40
C GLY A 250 28.20 12.36 -42.32
N TYR A 251 27.46 12.66 -43.39
CA TYR A 251 26.05 12.28 -43.54
C TYR A 251 25.97 10.87 -44.12
N TYR A 252 25.36 9.93 -43.39
CA TYR A 252 25.02 8.61 -43.95
C TYR A 252 23.51 8.37 -43.79
N SER A 253 22.83 8.15 -44.91
CA SER A 253 21.46 7.62 -44.94
C SER A 253 21.52 6.15 -45.34
N SER A 254 21.24 5.23 -44.42
CA SER A 254 21.04 3.81 -44.73
C SER A 254 19.79 3.28 -44.05
N SER A 255 19.09 2.37 -44.73
CA SER A 255 17.88 1.71 -44.28
C SER A 255 18.09 0.90 -43.00
N ALA A 256 17.11 0.98 -42.10
CA ALA A 256 17.14 0.40 -40.77
C ALA A 256 17.11 -1.13 -40.79
N THR A 257 18.28 -1.74 -40.73
CA THR A 257 18.48 -3.02 -40.03
C THR A 257 19.74 -2.85 -39.18
N ALA A 258 19.54 -2.82 -37.86
CA ALA A 258 20.57 -2.78 -36.81
C ALA A 258 21.95 -2.27 -37.27
N LEU A 259 22.09 -0.94 -37.38
CA LEU A 259 23.43 -0.33 -37.43
C LEU A 259 24.07 -0.51 -36.06
N THR A 260 24.70 -1.66 -35.86
CA THR A 260 25.87 -1.70 -34.98
C THR A 260 26.90 -0.77 -35.63
N PRO A 261 27.56 0.13 -34.88
CA PRO A 261 28.65 0.98 -35.40
C PRO A 261 29.83 0.19 -35.99
N TYR A 262 29.77 -1.15 -35.90
CA TYR A 262 30.69 -2.12 -36.44
C TYR A 262 30.93 -2.00 -37.96
N SER A 263 29.96 -1.51 -38.74
CA SER A 263 30.07 -1.50 -40.21
C SER A 263 30.85 -0.32 -40.80
N ALA A 264 31.24 0.67 -39.99
CA ALA A 264 32.11 1.77 -40.42
C ALA A 264 33.56 1.57 -39.92
N GLY A 265 34.24 0.51 -40.35
CA GLY A 265 35.71 0.51 -40.48
C GLY A 265 36.63 0.70 -39.26
N TYR A 266 36.19 0.50 -38.00
CA TYR A 266 37.04 0.71 -36.81
C TYR A 266 37.12 -0.53 -35.90
N SER A 267 37.54 -1.66 -36.46
CA SER A 267 37.76 -2.97 -35.81
C SER A 267 38.84 -3.00 -34.70
N ASN A 268 39.34 -1.83 -34.29
CA ASN A 268 40.51 -1.64 -33.43
C ASN A 268 40.28 -0.62 -32.28
N TYR A 269 39.01 -0.30 -31.97
CA TYR A 269 38.62 0.44 -30.77
C TYR A 269 37.84 -0.45 -29.80
N SER A 270 38.08 -0.29 -28.50
CA SER A 270 37.34 -0.98 -27.44
C SER A 270 36.19 -0.12 -26.94
N GLN A 271 35.00 -0.70 -26.84
CA GLN A 271 33.85 -0.04 -26.22
C GLN A 271 34.16 0.24 -24.75
N TYR A 272 33.89 1.48 -24.31
CA TYR A 272 34.11 1.86 -22.92
C TYR A 272 32.86 1.61 -22.05
N SER A 273 33.04 1.04 -20.86
CA SER A 273 31.97 0.79 -19.87
C SER A 273 32.27 1.49 -18.53
N GLY A 274 31.24 2.02 -17.88
CA GLY A 274 31.35 2.73 -16.59
C GLY A 274 30.51 2.06 -15.51
N THR A 275 30.75 2.38 -14.23
CA THR A 275 29.94 1.86 -13.12
C THR A 275 28.79 2.83 -12.83
N VAL A 276 27.57 2.32 -12.66
CA VAL A 276 26.42 3.14 -12.28
C VAL A 276 26.13 2.90 -10.80
N THR A 277 26.14 3.98 -10.02
CA THR A 277 25.67 3.92 -8.62
C THR A 277 24.25 4.46 -8.55
N TYR A 278 23.33 3.68 -7.96
CA TYR A 278 21.96 4.11 -7.72
C TYR A 278 21.40 3.46 -6.45
N ALA A 279 20.46 4.15 -5.81
CA ALA A 279 19.62 3.54 -4.79
C ALA A 279 18.51 2.77 -5.52
N TYR A 280 18.39 1.47 -5.26
CA TYR A 280 17.27 0.67 -5.76
C TYR A 280 16.34 0.25 -4.62
N PRO A 281 15.02 0.22 -4.87
CA PRO A 281 14.10 -0.38 -3.94
C PRO A 281 14.33 -1.90 -3.92
N THR A 282 14.64 -2.43 -2.75
CA THR A 282 14.49 -3.85 -2.40
C THR A 282 13.10 -4.08 -1.81
N ALA A 283 12.68 -5.35 -1.67
CA ALA A 283 11.44 -5.73 -1.01
C ALA A 283 11.26 -5.11 0.40
N GLY A 284 12.36 -4.69 1.06
CA GLY A 284 12.36 -4.00 2.36
C GLY A 284 13.01 -2.62 2.33
N GLY A 285 12.63 -1.76 1.40
CA GLY A 285 13.05 -0.35 1.38
C GLY A 285 14.11 -0.02 0.33
N TYR A 286 14.93 1.01 0.56
CA TYR A 286 15.95 1.46 -0.40
C TYR A 286 17.32 0.92 -0.02
N SER A 287 17.88 0.02 -0.83
CA SER A 287 19.28 -0.38 -0.71
C SER A 287 20.13 0.54 -1.59
N SER A 288 21.18 1.13 -1.04
CA SER A 288 22.25 1.69 -1.86
C SER A 288 23.11 0.53 -2.37
N GLY A 289 23.02 0.21 -3.65
CA GLY A 289 24.01 -0.65 -4.30
C GLY A 289 24.71 0.06 -5.44
N SER A 290 25.94 -0.35 -5.66
CA SER A 290 26.67 -0.03 -6.87
C SER A 290 26.71 -1.32 -7.69
N THR A 291 26.28 -1.27 -8.94
CA THR A 291 26.51 -2.37 -9.87
C THR A 291 27.32 -1.86 -11.06
N THR A 292 28.29 -2.64 -11.50
CA THR A 292 29.01 -2.36 -12.73
C THR A 292 28.10 -2.76 -13.88
N VAL A 293 27.57 -1.76 -14.59
CA VAL A 293 26.75 -2.01 -15.78
C VAL A 293 27.65 -1.92 -17.01
N TYR A 294 27.60 -2.93 -17.86
CA TYR A 294 28.10 -2.79 -19.22
C TYR A 294 27.13 -1.90 -20.00
N LYS A 295 27.56 -0.71 -20.44
CA LYS A 295 26.78 0.06 -21.42
C LYS A 295 26.93 -0.62 -22.79
N ASP A 296 26.17 -1.67 -23.02
CA ASP A 296 25.77 -2.04 -24.39
C ASP A 296 24.50 -1.26 -24.74
N ASN A 297 24.49 -0.68 -25.93
CA ASN A 297 23.53 0.33 -26.39
C ASN A 297 22.08 0.03 -26.02
N ASN A 298 21.55 0.80 -25.06
CA ASN A 298 20.13 0.86 -24.65
C ASN A 298 19.57 -0.28 -23.80
N THR A 299 20.39 -1.22 -23.32
CA THR A 299 19.97 -2.04 -22.17
C THR A 299 20.95 -1.81 -21.05
N ILE A 300 20.50 -1.10 -20.00
CA ILE A 300 21.00 -1.48 -18.69
C ILE A 300 20.55 -2.94 -18.57
N THR A 301 21.43 -3.93 -18.71
CA THR A 301 21.15 -5.29 -18.20
C THR A 301 21.28 -5.27 -16.67
N ALA A 302 20.79 -4.20 -16.06
CA ALA A 302 20.28 -4.27 -14.72
C ALA A 302 18.91 -4.90 -14.92
N ASN A 303 18.69 -6.03 -14.25
CA ASN A 303 17.37 -6.56 -13.99
C ASN A 303 16.39 -5.37 -13.83
N SER A 304 15.26 -5.36 -14.53
CA SER A 304 14.25 -4.30 -14.42
C SER A 304 13.73 -4.11 -12.98
N ASP A 305 14.14 -4.99 -12.07
CA ASP A 305 14.10 -4.89 -10.61
C ASP A 305 14.98 -3.78 -9.99
N LEU A 306 15.89 -3.16 -10.75
CA LEU A 306 16.92 -2.27 -10.21
C LEU A 306 16.65 -0.77 -10.42
N LEU A 307 15.57 -0.41 -11.14
CA LEU A 307 15.16 0.98 -11.30
C LEU A 307 14.03 1.31 -10.32
N GLY A 308 14.22 2.37 -9.52
CA GLY A 308 13.20 2.94 -8.64
C GLY A 308 11.86 3.15 -9.34
N VAL A 309 10.78 3.16 -8.55
CA VAL A 309 9.42 3.31 -9.09
C VAL A 309 9.22 4.71 -9.64
N GLY A 310 9.02 4.82 -10.94
CA GLY A 310 8.48 6.02 -11.58
C GLY A 310 6.95 6.00 -11.58
N THR A 311 6.33 7.18 -11.65
CA THR A 311 4.86 7.35 -11.68
C THR A 311 4.16 6.50 -12.74
N GLN A 312 4.80 6.29 -13.89
CA GLN A 312 4.23 5.54 -15.03
C GLN A 312 4.24 4.01 -14.85
N ASN A 313 5.09 3.50 -13.96
CA ASN A 313 5.29 2.05 -13.76
C ASN A 313 4.86 1.59 -12.36
N TRP A 314 4.27 2.49 -11.57
CA TRP A 314 3.80 2.16 -10.23
C TRP A 314 2.49 1.38 -10.30
N THR A 315 2.50 0.18 -9.72
CA THR A 315 1.36 -0.74 -9.71
C THR A 315 0.56 -0.68 -8.42
N GLY A 316 0.77 0.34 -7.57
CA GLY A 316 -0.04 0.60 -6.38
C GLY A 316 0.61 0.22 -5.03
N CYS A 317 1.79 -0.39 -4.99
CA CYS A 317 2.40 -0.81 -3.73
C CYS A 317 3.17 0.31 -3.01
N VAL A 318 3.04 0.37 -1.69
CA VAL A 318 3.76 1.31 -0.83
C VAL A 318 4.43 0.56 0.33
N ILE A 319 5.50 1.16 0.85
CA ILE A 319 6.28 0.66 1.99
C ILE A 319 6.10 1.57 3.21
N ASP A 320 6.74 1.23 4.33
CA ASP A 320 6.69 2.03 5.56
C ASP A 320 7.02 3.51 5.28
N ARG A 321 6.23 4.41 5.88
CA ARG A 321 6.49 5.86 5.86
C ARG A 321 7.84 6.17 6.52
N THR A 322 8.34 7.39 6.37
CA THR A 322 9.59 7.75 7.05
C THR A 322 9.34 7.84 8.55
N GLN A 323 10.24 7.31 9.39
CA GLN A 323 10.08 7.41 10.84
C GLN A 323 10.01 8.88 11.29
N PRO A 324 9.11 9.23 12.23
CA PRO A 324 8.29 8.32 13.04
C PRO A 324 6.91 7.96 12.44
N TYR A 325 6.59 8.37 11.21
CA TYR A 325 5.24 8.21 10.63
C TYR A 325 4.89 6.78 10.21
N ASP A 326 5.86 5.85 10.17
CA ASP A 326 5.65 4.41 9.98
C ASP A 326 4.87 3.73 11.12
N VAL A 327 4.68 4.42 12.24
CA VAL A 327 3.92 3.91 13.39
C VAL A 327 2.80 4.87 13.80
N GLN A 328 2.49 5.90 13.01
CA GLN A 328 1.49 6.92 13.30
C GLN A 328 0.48 7.04 12.15
N SER A 329 -0.64 7.71 12.39
CA SER A 329 -1.72 7.91 11.42
C SER A 329 -1.87 9.39 11.01
N ASP A 330 -0.78 10.16 11.08
CA ASP A 330 -0.78 11.57 10.68
C ASP A 330 -1.16 11.69 9.20
N ALA A 331 -2.02 12.64 8.85
CA ALA A 331 -2.38 12.86 7.46
C ALA A 331 -1.14 13.21 6.61
N PRO A 332 -1.06 12.71 5.36
CA PRO A 332 0.03 13.07 4.44
C PRO A 332 0.00 14.57 4.11
N SER A 333 1.17 15.20 4.06
CA SER A 333 1.34 16.62 3.75
C SER A 333 2.38 16.83 2.64
N SER A 334 2.05 17.69 1.67
CA SER A 334 2.99 18.12 0.62
C SER A 334 4.18 18.90 1.18
N SER A 335 3.99 19.58 2.31
CA SER A 335 5.05 20.34 3.00
C SER A 335 6.00 19.47 3.84
N ASN A 336 5.63 18.22 4.12
CA ASN A 336 6.42 17.30 4.91
C ASN A 336 6.48 15.93 4.21
N THR A 337 7.51 15.72 3.39
CA THR A 337 7.68 14.49 2.61
C THR A 337 7.84 13.23 3.47
N ALA A 338 8.22 13.35 4.75
CA ALA A 338 8.30 12.22 5.66
C ALA A 338 6.90 11.64 6.00
N THR A 339 5.86 12.46 5.92
CA THR A 339 4.45 12.04 6.11
C THR A 339 3.87 11.38 4.86
N GLN A 340 4.58 11.31 3.75
CA GLN A 340 4.01 10.75 2.54
C GLN A 340 4.24 9.24 2.46
N TYR A 341 3.41 8.56 1.66
CA TYR A 341 3.50 7.11 1.47
C TYR A 341 4.53 6.81 0.38
N PRO A 342 5.69 6.21 0.69
CA PRO A 342 6.70 5.96 -0.32
C PRO A 342 6.23 4.87 -1.29
N ALA A 343 6.15 5.22 -2.57
CA ALA A 343 5.84 4.26 -3.63
C ALA A 343 6.98 3.24 -3.76
N SER A 344 6.63 1.97 -3.92
CA SER A 344 7.56 0.87 -4.09
C SER A 344 7.08 -0.09 -5.17
N LYS A 345 8.02 -0.83 -5.76
CA LYS A 345 7.68 -1.90 -6.69
C LYS A 345 7.05 -2.99 -5.84
N CYS A 346 5.90 -3.50 -6.30
CA CYS A 346 5.24 -4.59 -5.61
C CYS A 346 6.21 -5.76 -5.43
N ALA A 347 6.48 -6.15 -4.19
CA ALA A 347 7.35 -7.29 -3.88
C ALA A 347 6.79 -8.58 -4.49
N THR A 348 5.47 -8.66 -4.57
CA THR A 348 4.71 -9.75 -5.16
C THR A 348 3.63 -9.15 -6.05
N ASN A 349 3.34 -9.76 -7.20
CA ASN A 349 2.25 -9.29 -8.08
C ASN A 349 0.87 -9.82 -7.62
N SER A 350 0.79 -10.34 -6.39
CA SER A 350 -0.33 -11.12 -5.90
C SER A 350 -0.93 -10.55 -4.61
N LEU A 351 -0.29 -9.53 -4.02
CA LEU A 351 -0.81 -8.78 -2.90
C LEU A 351 -2.07 -8.02 -3.35
N LEU A 352 -3.20 -8.34 -2.72
CA LEU A 352 -4.43 -7.61 -2.98
C LEU A 352 -4.33 -6.19 -2.43
N PRO A 353 -4.89 -5.21 -3.13
CA PRO A 353 -5.07 -3.87 -2.59
C PRO A 353 -5.83 -3.83 -1.26
N ILE A 354 -5.69 -2.73 -0.53
CA ILE A 354 -6.54 -2.46 0.62
C ILE A 354 -7.99 -2.25 0.12
N MET A 355 -8.92 -2.96 0.76
CA MET A 355 -10.34 -2.68 0.64
C MET A 355 -10.75 -1.70 1.74
N ASP A 356 -11.15 -0.50 1.34
CA ASP A 356 -11.63 0.54 2.25
C ASP A 356 -12.89 0.09 3.01
N LEU A 357 -13.21 0.81 4.10
CA LEU A 357 -14.39 0.62 4.92
C LEU A 357 -15.67 0.62 4.07
N THR A 358 -16.35 -0.53 4.07
CA THR A 358 -17.62 -0.72 3.35
C THR A 358 -18.68 -1.35 4.25
N THR A 359 -19.94 -1.07 3.96
CA THR A 359 -21.09 -1.82 4.52
C THR A 359 -21.49 -3.01 3.64
N ASP A 360 -20.95 -3.12 2.43
CA ASP A 360 -21.19 -4.25 1.51
C ASP A 360 -20.34 -5.46 1.94
N ILE A 361 -20.93 -6.27 2.80
CA ILE A 361 -20.29 -7.44 3.37
C ILE A 361 -20.12 -8.54 2.32
N SER A 362 -21.04 -8.65 1.36
CA SER A 362 -20.92 -9.60 0.25
C SER A 362 -19.72 -9.31 -0.64
N ALA A 363 -19.46 -8.03 -0.92
CA ALA A 363 -18.25 -7.60 -1.62
C ALA A 363 -16.99 -7.92 -0.81
N ALA A 364 -16.99 -7.65 0.50
CA ALA A 364 -15.85 -7.94 1.37
C ALA A 364 -15.51 -9.44 1.40
N ARG A 365 -16.52 -10.31 1.46
CA ARG A 365 -16.35 -11.78 1.38
C ARG A 365 -15.72 -12.22 0.06
N THR A 366 -16.26 -11.72 -1.05
CA THR A 366 -15.74 -12.00 -2.41
C THR A 366 -14.32 -11.49 -2.57
N TYR A 367 -13.98 -10.36 -1.95
CA TYR A 367 -12.66 -9.77 -1.95
C TYR A 367 -11.66 -10.64 -1.18
N ALA A 368 -11.99 -11.01 0.06
CA ALA A 368 -11.16 -11.86 0.92
C ALA A 368 -10.77 -13.19 0.24
N ALA A 369 -11.69 -13.81 -0.51
CA ALA A 369 -11.43 -15.07 -1.20
C ALA A 369 -10.25 -15.01 -2.21
N LYS A 370 -9.90 -13.81 -2.70
CA LYS A 370 -8.85 -13.60 -3.70
C LYS A 370 -7.43 -13.49 -3.10
N MET A 371 -7.27 -13.44 -1.77
CA MET A 371 -5.96 -13.25 -1.13
C MET A 371 -4.98 -14.36 -1.53
N THR A 372 -3.72 -14.04 -1.77
CA THR A 372 -2.72 -15.06 -2.13
C THR A 372 -1.42 -14.81 -1.39
N PRO A 373 -0.95 -15.77 -0.58
CA PRO A 373 0.13 -15.54 0.36
C PRO A 373 1.48 -15.49 -0.36
N ALA A 374 2.26 -14.43 -0.13
CA ALA A 374 3.58 -14.26 -0.74
C ALA A 374 4.43 -13.22 0.02
N GLY A 375 5.75 -13.32 -0.11
CA GLY A 375 6.67 -12.32 0.44
C GLY A 375 7.01 -12.48 1.92
N ASN A 376 7.78 -11.52 2.43
CA ASN A 376 8.20 -11.42 3.83
C ASN A 376 7.19 -10.62 4.65
N THR A 377 7.35 -10.63 5.97
CA THR A 377 6.34 -10.16 6.94
C THR A 377 6.76 -8.87 7.62
N ASN A 378 5.90 -7.85 7.51
CA ASN A 378 5.97 -6.62 8.28
C ASN A 378 4.62 -6.33 8.98
N ILE A 379 4.44 -6.77 10.21
CA ILE A 379 3.19 -6.53 10.96
C ILE A 379 3.03 -5.02 11.23
N THR A 380 4.14 -4.27 11.33
CA THR A 380 4.11 -2.83 11.60
C THR A 380 3.33 -2.07 10.52
N ILE A 381 3.60 -2.32 9.23
CA ILE A 381 2.89 -1.64 8.14
C ILE A 381 1.41 -2.01 8.13
N GLY A 382 1.06 -3.26 8.44
CA GLY A 382 -0.33 -3.69 8.57
C GLY A 382 -1.08 -2.92 9.65
N VAL A 383 -0.49 -2.76 10.84
CA VAL A 383 -1.09 -1.97 11.94
C VAL A 383 -1.18 -0.50 11.59
N GLN A 384 -0.14 0.06 10.95
CA GLN A 384 -0.13 1.45 10.51
C GLN A 384 -1.27 1.74 9.52
N TRP A 385 -1.43 0.90 8.49
CA TRP A 385 -2.52 1.03 7.54
C TRP A 385 -3.90 0.70 8.12
N GLY A 386 -3.96 -0.17 9.13
CA GLY A 386 -5.17 -0.35 9.92
C GLY A 386 -5.62 0.96 10.59
N MET A 387 -4.68 1.80 11.06
CA MET A 387 -5.03 3.14 11.55
C MET A 387 -5.44 4.08 10.41
N GLU A 388 -4.75 4.05 9.27
CA GLU A 388 -5.08 4.92 8.12
C GLU A 388 -6.49 4.68 7.61
N VAL A 389 -6.89 3.42 7.43
CA VAL A 389 -8.25 3.05 6.96
C VAL A 389 -9.33 3.37 7.99
N LEU A 390 -9.01 3.30 9.28
CA LEU A 390 -9.92 3.71 10.36
C LEU A 390 -9.93 5.23 10.56
N SER A 391 -9.06 5.99 9.90
CA SER A 391 -9.02 7.45 9.99
C SER A 391 -10.02 8.09 9.01
N PRO A 392 -10.40 9.37 9.22
CA PRO A 392 -11.13 10.15 8.22
C PRO A 392 -10.21 10.78 7.17
N THR A 393 -8.91 10.50 7.21
CA THR A 393 -7.89 11.22 6.45
C THR A 393 -7.48 10.45 5.20
N ALA A 394 -7.05 11.18 4.16
CA ALA A 394 -6.54 10.55 2.96
C ALA A 394 -5.39 9.56 3.28
N PRO A 395 -5.33 8.41 2.58
CA PRO A 395 -5.97 8.17 1.29
C PRO A 395 -7.38 7.56 1.40
N PHE A 396 -7.77 7.03 2.56
CA PHE A 396 -9.09 6.43 2.79
C PHE A 396 -9.93 7.30 3.75
N SER A 397 -10.94 7.98 3.23
CA SER A 397 -11.73 8.96 4.01
C SER A 397 -13.06 8.42 4.53
N ASN A 398 -13.32 7.11 4.42
CA ASN A 398 -14.58 6.51 4.84
C ASN A 398 -14.64 6.21 6.36
N GLY A 399 -13.52 6.34 7.07
CA GLY A 399 -13.47 6.22 8.52
C GLY A 399 -14.05 7.44 9.24
N THR A 400 -14.70 7.21 10.36
CA THR A 400 -15.19 8.29 11.22
C THR A 400 -14.03 8.92 12.01
N ALA A 401 -14.13 10.17 12.48
CA ALA A 401 -13.08 10.77 13.32
C ALA A 401 -12.80 9.94 14.59
N PHE A 402 -11.53 9.84 15.01
CA PHE A 402 -11.15 9.11 16.24
C PHE A 402 -11.75 9.70 17.52
N THR A 403 -12.13 10.98 17.50
CA THR A 403 -12.79 11.66 18.62
C THR A 403 -14.29 11.37 18.72
N ASP A 404 -14.88 10.71 17.70
CA ASP A 404 -16.29 10.35 17.71
C ASP A 404 -16.52 9.14 18.61
N THR A 405 -17.25 9.33 19.70
CA THR A 405 -17.55 8.28 20.68
C THR A 405 -18.77 7.44 20.32
N THR A 406 -19.50 7.79 19.25
CA THR A 406 -20.69 7.06 18.78
C THR A 406 -20.34 5.86 17.90
N VAL A 407 -19.13 5.86 17.33
CA VAL A 407 -18.60 4.77 16.51
C VAL A 407 -17.47 4.07 17.25
N SER A 408 -17.62 2.76 17.48
CA SER A 408 -16.56 1.95 18.07
C SER A 408 -15.59 1.48 16.99
N LYS A 409 -14.29 1.69 17.18
CA LYS A 409 -13.25 1.30 16.22
C LYS A 409 -12.50 0.06 16.70
N TYR A 410 -12.44 -0.94 15.84
CA TYR A 410 -11.79 -2.21 16.12
C TYR A 410 -10.74 -2.54 15.06
N MET A 411 -9.61 -3.07 15.51
CA MET A 411 -8.58 -3.61 14.63
C MET A 411 -8.36 -5.07 15.00
N ILE A 412 -8.42 -5.96 14.02
CA ILE A 412 -8.15 -7.38 14.19
C ILE A 412 -6.86 -7.68 13.43
N VAL A 413 -5.76 -7.83 14.16
CA VAL A 413 -4.46 -8.18 13.60
C VAL A 413 -4.31 -9.69 13.61
N LEU A 414 -4.27 -10.30 12.44
CA LEU A 414 -4.07 -11.73 12.29
C LEU A 414 -2.76 -11.98 11.56
N THR A 415 -1.88 -12.73 12.21
CA THR A 415 -0.57 -13.10 11.66
C THR A 415 -0.18 -14.50 12.08
N ASP A 416 0.48 -15.21 11.17
CA ASP A 416 1.07 -16.51 11.44
C ASP A 416 2.60 -16.47 11.48
N GLY A 417 3.19 -15.27 11.44
CA GLY A 417 4.59 -15.08 11.11
C GLY A 417 5.35 -14.25 12.14
N GLN A 418 6.66 -14.44 12.17
CA GLN A 418 7.58 -13.47 12.79
C GLN A 418 7.70 -12.27 11.86
N ASN A 419 7.94 -11.09 12.41
CA ASN A 419 8.44 -9.99 11.58
C ASN A 419 9.78 -10.40 10.94
N THR A 420 9.90 -10.29 9.63
CA THR A 420 11.10 -10.74 8.89
C THR A 420 11.74 -9.64 8.06
N GLN A 421 11.00 -8.59 7.69
CA GLN A 421 11.55 -7.48 6.93
C GLN A 421 10.65 -6.23 7.03
N ASN A 422 11.24 -5.05 7.23
CA ASN A 422 10.58 -3.76 7.00
C ASN A 422 11.46 -2.89 6.08
N ARG A 423 11.10 -1.62 5.88
CA ARG A 423 11.84 -0.65 5.05
C ARG A 423 13.33 -0.45 5.39
N TRP A 424 13.80 -0.83 6.58
CA TRP A 424 15.17 -0.53 7.02
C TRP A 424 16.00 -1.76 7.41
N THR A 425 15.35 -2.87 7.79
CA THR A 425 16.06 -4.02 8.35
C THR A 425 15.30 -5.32 8.15
N THR A 426 16.05 -6.42 8.22
CA THR A 426 15.53 -7.79 8.31
C THR A 426 15.66 -8.36 9.73
N THR A 427 16.04 -7.53 10.71
CA THR A 427 16.19 -7.96 12.10
C THR A 427 14.83 -7.92 12.82
N SER A 428 14.27 -9.09 13.10
CA SER A 428 12.94 -9.25 13.73
C SER A 428 12.76 -8.41 14.98
N ALA A 429 13.75 -8.41 15.91
CA ALA A 429 13.64 -7.67 17.17
C ALA A 429 13.46 -6.15 16.98
N THR A 430 14.12 -5.57 15.97
CA THR A 430 13.99 -4.15 15.65
C THR A 430 12.61 -3.84 15.07
N ILE A 431 12.09 -4.73 14.23
CA ILE A 431 10.75 -4.60 13.64
C ILE A 431 9.67 -4.79 14.71
N ASP A 432 9.83 -5.76 15.61
CA ASP A 432 8.92 -6.02 16.74
C ASP A 432 8.78 -4.80 17.65
N ALA A 433 9.88 -4.07 17.88
CA ALA A 433 9.85 -2.80 18.63
C ALA A 433 9.00 -1.73 17.92
N ARG A 434 9.08 -1.65 16.58
CA ARG A 434 8.22 -0.75 15.79
C ARG A 434 6.76 -1.19 15.80
N THR A 435 6.49 -2.49 15.64
CA THR A 435 5.12 -3.04 15.74
C THR A 435 4.49 -2.72 17.10
N THR A 436 5.24 -2.90 18.19
CA THR A 436 4.80 -2.56 19.56
C THR A 436 4.43 -1.08 19.67
N LEU A 437 5.23 -0.19 19.07
CA LEU A 437 4.97 1.24 19.04
C LEU A 437 3.72 1.59 18.21
N ALA A 438 3.55 0.97 17.04
CA ALA A 438 2.36 1.14 16.21
C ALA A 438 1.08 0.72 16.97
N CYS A 439 1.09 -0.43 17.64
CA CYS A 439 -0.04 -0.87 18.47
C CYS A 439 -0.31 0.08 19.64
N THR A 440 0.73 0.66 20.23
CA THR A 440 0.59 1.65 21.31
C THR A 440 -0.09 2.92 20.80
N ASN A 441 0.32 3.42 19.63
CA ASN A 441 -0.28 4.59 19.00
C ASN A 441 -1.73 4.32 18.57
N ALA A 442 -2.02 3.16 18.00
CA ALA A 442 -3.38 2.75 17.65
C ALA A 442 -4.30 2.71 18.88
N LYS A 443 -3.84 2.17 20.01
CA LYS A 443 -4.59 2.19 21.28
C LYS A 443 -4.80 3.60 21.81
N ALA A 444 -3.81 4.49 21.67
CA ALA A 444 -3.93 5.89 22.07
C ALA A 444 -4.98 6.66 21.25
N LEU A 445 -5.27 6.23 20.01
CA LEU A 445 -6.36 6.76 19.17
C LEU A 445 -7.75 6.21 19.54
N GLY A 446 -7.85 5.36 20.58
CA GLY A 446 -9.11 4.74 21.01
C GLY A 446 -9.48 3.48 20.22
N ILE A 447 -8.58 2.93 19.40
CA ILE A 447 -8.82 1.70 18.66
C ILE A 447 -8.69 0.50 19.60
N THR A 448 -9.71 -0.37 19.59
CA THR A 448 -9.66 -1.64 20.31
C THR A 448 -9.04 -2.73 19.44
N ILE A 449 -7.87 -3.24 19.85
CA ILE A 449 -7.08 -4.20 19.08
C ILE A 449 -7.31 -5.62 19.62
N PHE A 450 -7.70 -6.51 18.71
CA PHE A 450 -7.63 -7.96 18.86
C PHE A 450 -6.44 -8.49 18.08
N THR A 451 -5.72 -9.45 18.63
CA THR A 451 -4.58 -10.07 17.94
C THR A 451 -4.76 -11.59 17.91
N VAL A 452 -4.59 -12.18 16.75
CA VAL A 452 -4.64 -13.62 16.51
C VAL A 452 -3.28 -14.08 16.03
N ARG A 453 -2.60 -14.87 16.85
CA ARG A 453 -1.35 -15.55 16.51
C ARG A 453 -1.68 -16.94 15.98
N LEU A 454 -1.25 -17.28 14.77
CA LEU A 454 -1.48 -18.59 14.17
C LEU A 454 -0.16 -19.38 14.04
N GLU A 455 0.02 -20.37 14.91
CA GLU A 455 1.20 -21.25 15.00
C GLU A 455 2.49 -20.52 15.39
N ASP A 456 2.99 -19.63 14.53
CA ASP A 456 4.25 -18.91 14.66
C ASP A 456 4.03 -17.41 14.95
N GLY A 457 5.13 -16.67 15.16
CA GLY A 457 5.13 -15.25 15.52
C GLY A 457 5.47 -14.99 17.00
N ASN A 458 5.83 -13.74 17.29
CA ASN A 458 6.23 -13.31 18.64
C ASN A 458 5.00 -13.19 19.55
N SER A 459 4.79 -14.19 20.41
CA SER A 459 3.62 -14.27 21.31
C SER A 459 3.53 -13.11 22.28
N THR A 460 4.67 -12.70 22.85
CA THR A 460 4.71 -11.61 23.84
C THR A 460 4.36 -10.27 23.19
N MET A 461 4.93 -10.00 22.01
CA MET A 461 4.61 -8.79 21.25
C MET A 461 3.12 -8.72 20.89
N LEU A 462 2.56 -9.79 20.34
CA LEU A 462 1.15 -9.82 19.94
C LEU A 462 0.22 -9.72 21.15
N GLN A 463 0.53 -10.40 22.25
CA GLN A 463 -0.22 -10.26 23.50
C GLN A 463 -0.23 -8.82 24.03
N ASN A 464 0.91 -8.12 23.95
CA ASN A 464 1.02 -6.71 24.36
C ASN A 464 0.36 -5.73 23.38
N CYS A 465 0.27 -6.11 22.10
CA CYS A 465 -0.41 -5.34 21.08
C CYS A 465 -1.94 -5.33 21.31
N ALA A 466 -2.53 -6.45 21.74
CA ALA A 466 -3.95 -6.52 22.10
C ALA A 466 -4.33 -5.48 23.18
N SER A 467 -5.52 -4.89 23.08
CA SER A 467 -5.97 -3.87 24.04
C SER A 467 -6.31 -4.44 25.41
N GLN A 468 -6.60 -5.74 25.50
CA GLN A 468 -6.88 -6.46 26.75
C GLN A 468 -6.30 -7.87 26.66
N THR A 469 -5.97 -8.46 27.82
CA THR A 469 -5.44 -9.83 27.89
C THR A 469 -6.38 -10.86 27.23
N GLY A 470 -7.71 -10.67 27.36
CA GLY A 470 -8.72 -11.52 26.72
C GLY A 470 -8.91 -11.29 25.21
N TYR A 471 -8.20 -10.33 24.61
CA TYR A 471 -8.28 -10.02 23.18
C TYR A 471 -7.10 -10.60 22.38
N TYR A 472 -6.21 -11.32 23.06
CA TYR A 472 -5.15 -12.11 22.46
C TYR A 472 -5.58 -13.57 22.30
N TYR A 473 -5.48 -14.09 21.07
CA TYR A 473 -5.80 -15.47 20.73
C TYR A 473 -4.53 -16.15 20.20
N ASN A 474 -4.02 -17.13 20.94
CA ASN A 474 -2.86 -17.92 20.55
C ASN A 474 -3.28 -19.28 20.01
N LEU A 475 -3.27 -19.44 18.70
CA LEU A 475 -3.73 -20.63 18.01
C LEU A 475 -2.54 -21.53 17.69
N SER A 476 -2.66 -22.81 18.00
CA SER A 476 -1.65 -23.82 17.71
C SER A 476 -1.79 -24.44 16.32
N ASN A 477 -2.93 -24.23 15.65
CA ASN A 477 -3.15 -24.62 14.25
C ASN A 477 -4.35 -23.88 13.64
N ALA A 478 -4.46 -23.96 12.32
CA ALA A 478 -5.48 -23.25 11.54
C ALA A 478 -6.92 -23.63 11.92
N SER A 479 -7.20 -24.86 12.35
CA SER A 479 -8.57 -25.30 12.68
C SER A 479 -9.23 -24.53 13.84
N GLN A 480 -8.42 -23.87 14.69
CA GLN A 480 -8.91 -23.09 15.82
C GLN A 480 -9.34 -21.67 15.42
N LEU A 481 -9.03 -21.25 14.18
CA LEU A 481 -9.21 -19.88 13.74
C LEU A 481 -10.69 -19.47 13.69
N SER A 482 -11.55 -20.36 13.22
CA SER A 482 -13.01 -20.18 13.20
C SER A 482 -13.58 -19.83 14.57
N GLY A 483 -13.15 -20.55 15.61
CA GLY A 483 -13.56 -20.32 16.99
C GLY A 483 -13.06 -18.97 17.52
N ALA A 484 -11.81 -18.61 17.22
CA ALA A 484 -11.21 -17.35 17.63
C ALA A 484 -11.90 -16.14 17.00
N LEU A 485 -12.04 -16.12 15.67
CA LEU A 485 -12.70 -15.02 14.97
C LEU A 485 -14.19 -14.93 15.35
N GLY A 486 -14.88 -16.07 15.51
CA GLY A 486 -16.25 -16.10 16.01
C GLY A 486 -16.41 -15.47 17.40
N ASN A 487 -15.46 -15.71 18.30
CA ASN A 487 -15.45 -15.11 19.65
C ASN A 487 -15.14 -13.61 19.63
N ILE A 488 -14.24 -13.16 18.75
CA ILE A 488 -13.94 -11.73 18.53
C ILE A 488 -15.23 -11.01 18.10
N ILE A 489 -15.90 -11.52 17.07
CA ILE A 489 -17.12 -10.88 16.54
C ILE A 489 -18.25 -10.89 17.56
N LYS A 490 -18.43 -11.98 18.33
CA LYS A 490 -19.37 -12.00 19.44
C LYS A 490 -19.05 -10.95 20.51
N SER A 491 -17.77 -10.69 20.76
CA SER A 491 -17.33 -9.68 21.72
C SER A 491 -17.61 -8.26 21.19
N ILE A 492 -17.39 -8.01 19.91
CA ILE A 492 -17.72 -6.74 19.25
C ILE A 492 -19.25 -6.52 19.23
N LYS A 493 -20.03 -7.57 18.97
CA LYS A 493 -21.49 -7.54 18.93
C LYS A 493 -22.17 -7.50 20.29
N LYS A 494 -21.46 -7.70 21.41
CA LYS A 494 -22.09 -7.68 22.75
C LYS A 494 -22.62 -6.28 23.02
N ILE A 495 -23.91 -6.15 22.70
CA ILE A 495 -24.84 -5.07 22.95
C ILE A 495 -24.62 -4.48 24.35
N ARG A 496 -24.42 -3.16 24.42
CA ARG A 496 -24.62 -2.42 25.67
C ARG A 496 -26.12 -2.32 25.90
N LEU A 497 -26.64 -3.16 26.80
CA LEU A 497 -27.95 -2.94 27.39
C LEU A 497 -27.89 -1.61 28.14
N THR A 498 -28.65 -0.62 27.68
CA THR A 498 -28.90 0.59 28.46
C THR A 498 -30.16 0.31 29.26
N GLN A 499 -30.02 0.22 30.57
CA GLN A 499 -31.12 0.00 31.49
C GLN A 499 -32.05 1.21 31.55
#